data_AF-A0A4Y9LN25-F1
#
_entry.id   AF-A0A4Y9LN25-F1
#
_cell.length_a   1.000
_cell.length_b   1.000
_cell.length_c   1.000
_cell.angle_alpha   90.00
_cell.angle_beta   90.00
_cell.angle_gamma   90.00
#
_symmetry.space_group_name_H-M   'P 1'
#
loop_
_entity.id
_entity.type
_entity.pdbx_description
1 polymer ?
#
loop_
_entity_poly.entity_id
_entity_poly.type
_entity_poly.pdbx_seq_one_letter_code
_entity_poly.pdbx_strand_id
1 'polypeptide(L)' 'MTDSEWKERWHEVERFRLMAHETTDPVAAALLLDIVLDLEADLNELVDIEAQRLPWLGAVA' A
#
# COMPACT_ATOMS: atom_id res chain seq x y z
N MET A 1 3.12 -13.30 -3.18
CA MET A 1 3.06 -12.59 -1.90
C MET A 1 2.57 -13.56 -0.85
N THR A 2 3.21 -13.59 0.31
CA THR A 2 2.63 -14.19 1.51
C THR A 2 1.81 -13.13 2.24
N ASP A 3 0.82 -13.55 3.03
CA ASP A 3 0.02 -12.67 3.88
C ASP A 3 0.89 -11.77 4.78
N SER A 4 2.06 -12.27 5.20
CA SER A 4 3.05 -11.53 5.98
C SER A 4 3.66 -10.35 5.23
N GLU A 5 4.02 -10.54 3.95
CA GLU A 5 4.62 -9.48 3.12
C GLU A 5 3.60 -8.37 2.82
N TRP A 6 2.34 -8.75 2.55
CA TRP A 6 1.24 -7.80 2.38
C TRP A 6 1.02 -6.96 3.64
N LYS A 7 0.98 -7.62 4.80
CA LYS A 7 0.79 -6.96 6.09
C LYS A 7 1.94 -6.00 6.42
N GLU A 8 3.17 -6.37 6.09
CA GLU A 8 4.35 -5.51 6.28
C GLU A 8 4.28 -4.24 5.43
N ARG A 9 3.93 -4.36 4.15
CA ARG A 9 3.71 -3.23 3.23
C ARG A 9 2.57 -2.32 3.72
N TRP A 10 1.46 -2.90 4.17
CA TRP A 10 0.35 -2.11 4.72
C TRP A 10 0.77 -1.35 5.99
N HIS A 11 1.51 -1.99 6.90
CA HIS A 11 2.05 -1.32 8.08
C HIS A 11 3.06 -0.23 7.71
N GLU A 12 3.79 -0.36 6.62
CA GLU A 12 4.69 0.67 6.11
C GLU A 12 3.94 1.92 5.68
N VAL A 13 2.89 1.79 4.86
CA VAL A 13 2.01 2.91 4.47
C VAL A 13 1.47 3.63 5.70
N GLU A 14 0.94 2.89 6.68
CA GLU A 14 0.32 3.48 7.85
C GLU A 14 1.31 4.25 8.75
N ARG A 15 2.57 3.78 8.84
CA ARG A 15 3.63 4.52 9.56
C ARG A 15 3.90 5.88 8.91
N PHE A 16 4.00 5.93 7.58
CA PHE A 16 4.28 7.18 6.86
C PHE A 16 3.09 8.14 6.93
N ARG A 17 1.86 7.64 6.88
CA ARG A 17 0.65 8.45 7.10
C ARG A 17 0.63 9.07 8.49
N LEU A 18 0.94 8.29 9.53
CA LEU A 18 1.05 8.80 10.89
C LEU A 18 2.13 9.88 10.99
N MET A 19 3.31 9.63 10.39
CA MET A 19 4.40 10.60 10.38
C MET A 19 4.01 11.89 9.68
N ALA A 20 3.31 11.82 8.54
CA ALA A 20 2.82 12.99 7.82
C ALA A 20 1.81 13.80 8.67
N HIS A 21 0.93 13.10 9.41
CA HIS A 21 -0.06 13.73 10.28
C HIS A 21 0.56 14.44 11.49
N GLU A 22 1.62 13.87 12.08
CA GLU A 22 2.31 14.43 13.24
C GLU A 22 3.33 15.51 12.86
N THR A 23 3.72 15.60 11.58
CA THR A 23 4.70 16.56 11.09
C THR A 23 4.09 17.96 10.97
N THR A 24 4.65 18.91 11.72
CA THR A 24 4.21 20.31 11.71
C THR A 24 4.85 21.15 10.60
N ASP A 25 5.98 20.71 10.05
CA ASP A 25 6.62 21.35 8.90
C ASP A 25 5.85 21.00 7.61
N PRO A 26 5.29 21.99 6.90
CA PRO A 26 4.41 21.72 5.77
C PRO A 26 5.15 21.12 4.57
N VAL A 27 6.46 21.39 4.42
CA VAL A 27 7.25 20.83 3.32
C VAL A 27 7.55 19.36 3.58
N ALA A 28 7.97 19.02 4.80
CA ALA A 28 8.20 17.65 5.22
C ALA A 28 6.90 16.83 5.19
N ALA A 29 5.77 17.41 5.62
CA ALA A 29 4.46 16.75 5.52
C ALA A 29 4.08 16.46 4.06
N ALA A 30 4.31 17.41 3.14
CA ALA A 30 4.05 17.19 1.72
C ALA A 30 4.94 16.09 1.12
N LEU A 31 6.23 16.04 1.49
CA LEU A 31 7.14 14.98 1.05
C LEU A 31 6.73 13.61 1.59
N LEU A 32 6.30 13.54 2.85
CA LEU A 32 5.81 12.28 3.43
C LEU A 32 4.53 11.80 2.74
N LEU A 33 3.64 12.71 2.33
CA LEU A 33 2.45 12.36 1.55
C LEU A 33 2.80 11.85 0.15
N ASP A 34 3.81 12.39 -0.50
CA ASP A 34 4.32 11.89 -1.80
C ASP A 34 4.82 10.44 -1.66
N ILE A 35 5.59 10.16 -0.61
CA ILE A 35 6.05 8.80 -0.27
C ILE A 35 4.86 7.87 0.00
N VAL A 36 3.83 8.33 0.71
CA VAL A 36 2.60 7.54 0.95
C VAL A 36 1.92 7.18 -0.37
N LEU A 37 1.83 8.11 -1.32
CA LEU A 37 1.21 7.85 -2.62
C LEU A 37 1.97 6.79 -3.41
N ASP A 38 3.30 6.85 -3.43
CA ASP A 38 4.13 5.82 -4.08
C ASP A 38 3.94 4.45 -3.43
N LEU A 39 3.95 4.38 -2.10
CA LEU A 39 3.75 3.13 -1.36
C LEU A 39 2.34 2.56 -1.55
N GLU A 40 1.32 3.40 -1.65
CA GLU A 40 -0.06 2.99 -1.94
C GLU A 40 -0.22 2.48 -3.38
N ALA A 41 0.49 3.08 -4.33
CA ALA A 41 0.50 2.62 -5.72
C ALA A 41 1.15 1.24 -5.82
N ASP A 42 2.31 1.03 -5.19
CA ASP A 42 2.94 -0.28 -5.08
C ASP A 42 2.00 -1.30 -4.43
N LEU A 43 1.33 -0.91 -3.34
CA LEU A 43 0.37 -1.77 -2.65
C LEU A 43 -0.81 -2.16 -3.58
N ASN A 44 -1.34 -1.22 -4.35
CA ASN A 44 -2.45 -1.48 -5.27
C ASN A 44 -2.03 -2.35 -6.46
N GLU A 45 -0.85 -2.09 -7.04
CA GLU A 45 -0.30 -2.94 -8.11
C GLU A 45 -0.17 -4.40 -7.64
N LEU A 46 0.23 -4.61 -6.39
CA LEU A 46 0.33 -5.95 -5.80
C LEU A 46 -1.03 -6.63 -5.66
N VAL A 47 -2.08 -5.89 -5.27
CA VAL A 47 -3.47 -6.40 -5.25
C VAL A 47 -3.91 -6.78 -6.66
N ASP A 48 -3.64 -5.92 -7.63
CA ASP A 48 -4.03 -6.16 -9.02
C ASP A 48 -3.31 -7.38 -9.61
N ILE A 49 -2.02 -7.58 -9.28
CA ILE A 49 -1.25 -8.77 -9.67
C ILE A 49 -1.82 -10.03 -9.02
N GLU A 50 -2.18 -9.98 -7.74
CA GLU A 50 -2.76 -11.13 -7.03
C GLU A 50 -4.16 -11.49 -7.55
N ALA A 51 -4.99 -10.47 -7.82
CA ALA A 51 -6.31 -10.65 -8.44
C ALA A 51 -6.20 -11.26 -9.85
N GLN A 52 -5.22 -10.83 -10.64
CA GLN A 52 -4.93 -11.42 -11.96
C GLN A 52 -4.34 -12.84 -11.89
N ARG A 53 -3.73 -13.22 -10.77
CA ARG A 53 -3.16 -14.56 -10.54
C ARG A 53 -4.22 -15.62 -10.22
N LEU A 54 -5.45 -15.21 -9.86
CA LEU A 54 -6.57 -16.11 -9.56
C LEU A 54 -7.75 -15.99 -10.56
N PRO A 55 -7.60 -16.28 -11.87
CA PRO A 55 -8.73 -16.22 -12.81
C PRO A 55 -9.81 -17.32 -12.64
N TRP A 56 -9.55 -18.39 -11.86
CA TRP A 56 -10.26 -19.67 -12.08
C TRP A 56 -11.18 -20.17 -10.95
N LEU A 57 -11.39 -19.41 -9.85
CA LEU A 57 -12.35 -19.80 -8.81
C LEU A 57 -13.81 -19.43 -9.12
N GLY A 58 -14.13 -19.20 -10.41
CA GLY A 58 -15.46 -18.83 -10.90
C GLY A 58 -16.01 -19.70 -12.02
N ALA A 59 -15.49 -20.92 -12.23
CA ALA A 59 -15.98 -21.83 -13.27
C ALA A 59 -16.20 -23.25 -12.75
N VAL A 60 -17.13 -23.42 -11.80
CA VAL A 60 -17.85 -24.68 -11.61
C VAL A 60 -19.32 -24.32 -11.41
N ALA A 61 -20.08 -24.35 -12.50
CA ALA A 61 -21.53 -24.37 -12.52
C ALA A 61 -21.98 -25.78 -12.94
#